data_AF-A0A0B6YWC9-F1
#
_entry.id   AF-A0A0B6YWC9-F1
#
_cell.length_a   1.000
_cell.length_b   1.000
_cell.length_c   1.000
_cell.angle_alpha   90.00
_cell.angle_beta   90.00
_cell.angle_gamma   90.00
#
_symmetry.space_group_name_H-M   'P 1'
#
loop_
_entity.id
_entity.type
_entity.pdbx_description
1 polymer ?
#
loop_
_entity_poly.entity_id
_entity_poly.type
_entity_poly.pdbx_seq_one_letter_code
_entity_poly.pdbx_strand_id
1 'polypeptide(L)'
;EIMARFNAVLTSIRHCSVPCLFGFIELQQECEKRTVKLSQETKQYLWYEMMKKLGHSQSHKLISKCVGKEVLELKEDYEVESIEDHYRDEQDGQIHYLIKWVGWEHEHNTWEPEHNLKCEELLQEYKNRKRNWHKKRKLPKLEDQRGEKKRRIDVLFQKLMESKILDIISPLDILKCCSPDKKEPHKISLLTQLRTKQLRKKRIPRKLMHQEAVRALQLWQDELNDIVKGYDPAPISVENNVDLEGPPENFFYINERKEGQGVIISKDPLIGCECEDCYEDRKSCCVVASGSVLAYYKSTGRLRVPKGEPIYECNIRCKCGPNCVNRVVQKGRKIKICIFRTPNGRGWGVKTLQNIKKGRFVMEYVGEVITNEEAERRGKDYDAVGRTYLFDLDFHDADAPFAVDAGTYGNAAHFINHSCNPNLEVHVVWINTLDPQLPHICLYAKRDIKMNEELNFDYMGGNLIEESSPLNQVQDSNVQYQPETAVVD
;
A
#
# COMPACT_ATOMS: atom_id res chain seq x y z
N GLU A 1 -12.75 -5.21 30.00
CA GLU A 1 -11.99 -4.86 31.24
C GLU A 1 -10.47 -4.85 31.05
N ILE A 2 -9.85 -5.91 30.50
CA ILE A 2 -8.39 -5.97 30.23
C ILE A 2 -7.94 -4.86 29.27
N MET A 3 -8.67 -4.64 28.17
CA MET A 3 -8.36 -3.54 27.21
C MET A 3 -8.59 -2.14 27.80
N ALA A 4 -9.54 -2.00 28.73
CA ALA A 4 -9.79 -0.73 29.42
C ALA A 4 -8.66 -0.40 30.42
N ARG A 5 -8.12 -1.41 31.11
CA ARG A 5 -6.94 -1.28 31.97
C ARG A 5 -5.66 -1.04 31.15
N PHE A 6 -5.55 -1.65 29.97
CA PHE A 6 -4.45 -1.42 29.02
C PHE A 6 -4.45 0.04 28.51
N ASN A 7 -5.62 0.57 28.15
CA ASN A 7 -5.76 1.96 27.71
C ASN A 7 -5.56 2.98 28.86
N ALA A 8 -5.95 2.64 30.09
CA ALA A 8 -5.69 3.48 31.27
C ALA A 8 -4.19 3.62 31.58
N VAL A 9 -3.42 2.54 31.40
CA VAL A 9 -1.94 2.55 31.52
C VAL A 9 -1.31 3.39 30.42
N LEU A 10 -1.79 3.28 29.17
CA LEU A 10 -1.30 4.10 28.05
C LEU A 10 -1.57 5.61 28.24
N THR A 11 -2.69 5.96 28.89
CA THR A 11 -3.08 7.36 29.14
C THR A 11 -2.24 8.01 30.25
N SER A 12 -1.78 7.23 31.24
CA SER A 12 -0.91 7.70 32.33
C SER A 12 0.55 8.00 31.92
N ILE A 13 0.97 7.60 30.72
CA ILE A 13 2.36 7.63 30.25
C ILE A 13 2.72 8.92 29.47
N ARG A 14 1.77 9.84 29.27
CA ARG A 14 1.97 11.03 28.42
C ARG A 14 3.04 12.03 28.89
N HIS A 15 3.59 11.95 30.12
CA HIS A 15 4.43 13.03 30.69
C HIS A 15 5.80 12.61 31.28
N CYS A 16 6.35 11.43 30.96
CA CYS A 16 7.67 11.04 31.50
C CYS A 16 8.75 10.85 30.43
N SER A 17 9.87 11.56 30.58
CA SER A 17 11.08 11.40 29.79
C SER A 17 11.70 10.02 30.08
N VAL A 18 11.78 9.18 29.04
CA VAL A 18 12.22 7.76 29.02
C VAL A 18 11.20 6.71 29.53
N PRO A 19 10.15 6.35 28.76
CA PRO A 19 9.23 5.26 29.12
C PRO A 19 9.23 4.08 28.12
N CYS A 20 9.53 2.86 28.60
CA CYS A 20 8.95 1.60 28.05
C CYS A 20 9.30 0.29 28.77
N LEU A 21 10.36 0.20 29.57
CA LEU A 21 10.80 -1.11 30.09
C LEU A 21 10.05 -1.52 31.37
N PHE A 22 9.64 -0.53 32.18
CA PHE A 22 9.06 -0.76 33.50
C PHE A 22 7.62 -1.30 33.44
N GLY A 23 6.75 -0.72 32.59
CA GLY A 23 5.39 -1.23 32.39
C GLY A 23 5.34 -2.63 31.74
N PHE A 24 6.39 -3.00 31.01
CA PHE A 24 6.55 -4.36 30.46
C PHE A 24 6.89 -5.38 31.56
N ILE A 25 7.73 -5.00 32.53
CA ILE A 25 8.09 -5.82 33.69
C ILE A 25 6.86 -6.10 34.56
N GLU A 26 6.04 -5.08 34.82
CA GLU A 26 4.81 -5.23 35.61
C GLU A 26 3.80 -6.16 34.92
N LEU A 27 3.63 -6.03 33.61
CA LEU A 27 2.73 -6.90 32.83
C LEU A 27 3.20 -8.36 32.86
N GLN A 28 4.50 -8.62 32.67
CA GLN A 28 5.03 -9.98 32.66
C GLN A 28 4.99 -10.62 34.06
N GLN A 29 5.32 -9.87 35.12
CA GLN A 29 5.24 -10.33 36.51
C GLN A 29 3.80 -10.62 36.94
N GLU A 30 2.84 -9.81 36.50
CA GLU A 30 1.41 -10.02 36.80
C GLU A 30 0.85 -11.24 36.05
N CYS A 31 1.29 -11.47 34.81
CA CYS A 31 0.97 -12.69 34.07
C CYS A 31 1.53 -13.95 34.75
N GLU A 32 2.78 -13.90 35.25
CA GLU A 32 3.39 -15.02 36.00
C GLU A 32 2.68 -15.30 37.33
N LYS A 33 2.33 -14.26 38.10
CA LYS A 33 1.54 -14.38 39.35
C LYS A 33 0.17 -15.01 39.13
N ARG A 34 -0.45 -14.76 37.97
CA ARG A 34 -1.78 -15.27 37.61
C ARG A 34 -1.73 -16.55 36.77
N THR A 35 -0.56 -17.16 36.60
CA THR A 35 -0.34 -18.35 35.73
C THR A 35 -0.83 -18.18 34.28
N VAL A 36 -0.88 -16.94 33.79
CA VAL A 36 -1.23 -16.61 32.40
C VAL A 36 0.03 -16.70 31.54
N LYS A 37 0.06 -17.67 30.62
CA LYS A 37 1.14 -17.77 29.63
C LYS A 37 0.87 -16.80 28.47
N LEU A 38 1.79 -15.87 28.24
CA LEU A 38 1.79 -15.05 27.03
C LEU A 38 2.00 -15.96 25.81
N SER A 39 1.25 -15.71 24.74
CA SER A 39 1.44 -16.36 23.43
C SER A 39 2.83 -16.06 22.88
N GLN A 40 3.30 -16.87 21.93
CA GLN A 40 4.62 -16.64 21.32
C GLN A 40 4.62 -15.36 20.49
N GLU A 41 3.52 -15.09 19.81
CA GLU A 41 3.26 -13.92 18.99
C GLU A 41 3.32 -12.65 19.87
N THR A 42 2.71 -12.69 21.06
CA THR A 42 2.79 -11.60 22.03
C THR A 42 4.21 -11.37 22.52
N LYS A 43 4.99 -12.43 22.76
CA LYS A 43 6.40 -12.29 23.16
C LYS A 43 7.26 -11.69 22.05
N GLN A 44 7.07 -12.11 20.81
CA GLN A 44 7.80 -11.65 19.63
C GLN A 44 7.46 -10.18 19.30
N TYR A 45 6.20 -9.78 19.41
CA TYR A 45 5.80 -8.38 19.26
C TYR A 45 6.48 -7.48 20.31
N LEU A 46 6.51 -7.94 21.55
CA LEU A 46 7.14 -7.20 22.64
C LEU A 46 8.67 -7.12 22.46
N TRP A 47 9.28 -8.16 21.87
CA TRP A 47 10.69 -8.15 21.46
C TRP A 47 11.00 -7.07 20.43
N TYR A 48 10.18 -6.98 19.38
CA TYR A 48 10.34 -6.01 18.30
C TYR A 48 10.28 -4.57 18.83
N GLU A 49 9.29 -4.27 19.66
CA GLU A 49 9.12 -2.94 20.25
C GLU A 49 10.26 -2.57 21.21
N MET A 50 10.80 -3.54 21.97
CA MET A 50 11.97 -3.31 22.82
C MET A 50 13.23 -3.02 21.99
N MET A 51 13.49 -3.80 20.93
CA MET A 51 14.65 -3.59 20.06
C MET A 51 14.60 -2.27 19.31
N LYS A 52 13.42 -1.83 18.86
CA LYS A 52 13.21 -0.50 18.26
C LYS A 52 13.60 0.63 19.20
N LYS A 53 13.32 0.49 20.50
CA LYS A 53 13.67 1.50 21.50
C LYS A 53 15.13 1.45 21.95
N LEU A 54 15.74 0.26 22.00
CA LEU A 54 17.16 0.08 22.36
C LEU A 54 18.11 0.42 21.21
N GLY A 55 17.65 0.29 19.95
CA GLY A 55 18.48 0.46 18.77
C GLY A 55 19.29 -0.80 18.41
N HIS A 56 19.77 -0.87 17.17
CA HIS A 56 20.44 -2.05 16.60
C HIS A 56 21.66 -2.51 17.42
N SER A 57 22.61 -1.61 17.70
CA SER A 57 23.88 -1.94 18.36
C SER A 57 23.68 -2.45 19.79
N GLN A 58 22.82 -1.78 20.57
CA GLN A 58 22.54 -2.18 21.95
C GLN A 58 21.74 -3.49 22.01
N SER A 59 20.78 -3.68 21.09
CA SER A 59 20.02 -4.92 20.97
C SER A 59 20.92 -6.10 20.63
N HIS A 60 21.79 -5.96 19.62
CA HIS A 60 22.76 -6.99 19.23
C HIS A 60 23.67 -7.37 20.42
N LYS A 61 24.25 -6.38 21.11
CA LYS A 61 25.14 -6.60 22.26
C LYS A 61 24.49 -7.37 23.40
N LEU A 62 23.26 -7.01 23.78
CA LEU A 62 22.52 -7.65 24.87
C LEU A 62 22.11 -9.09 24.54
N ILE A 63 21.71 -9.31 23.28
CA ILE A 63 21.33 -10.63 22.79
C ILE A 63 22.57 -11.53 22.70
N SER A 64 23.68 -11.05 22.14
CA SER A 64 24.94 -11.81 22.12
C SER A 64 25.44 -12.17 23.52
N LYS A 65 25.16 -11.36 24.55
CA LYS A 65 25.47 -11.66 25.96
C LYS A 65 24.60 -12.78 26.54
N CYS A 66 23.35 -12.92 26.09
CA CYS A 66 22.41 -13.93 26.56
C CYS A 66 22.55 -15.28 25.83
N VAL A 67 22.94 -15.27 24.56
CA VAL A 67 22.98 -16.47 23.70
C VAL A 67 24.42 -16.98 23.45
N GLY A 68 25.43 -16.15 23.75
CA GLY A 68 26.85 -16.43 23.48
C GLY A 68 27.28 -15.95 22.09
N LYS A 69 28.47 -15.37 21.99
CA LYS A 69 28.98 -14.76 20.72
C LYS A 69 29.12 -15.76 19.57
N GLU A 70 29.48 -17.01 19.86
CA GLU A 70 29.71 -18.06 18.86
C GLU A 70 28.42 -18.53 18.14
N VAL A 71 27.24 -18.21 18.67
CA VAL A 71 25.94 -18.58 18.08
C VAL A 71 25.42 -17.50 17.10
N LEU A 72 25.98 -16.30 17.14
CA LEU A 72 25.58 -15.13 16.35
C LEU A 72 26.64 -14.81 15.28
N GLU A 73 27.01 -15.77 14.43
CA GLU A 73 27.82 -15.49 13.24
C GLU A 73 26.92 -15.07 12.07
N LEU A 74 26.75 -13.76 11.88
CA LEU A 74 26.16 -13.17 10.68
C LEU A 74 27.30 -12.67 9.78
N LYS A 75 27.59 -13.36 8.67
CA LYS A 75 28.48 -12.82 7.63
C LYS A 75 27.76 -11.70 6.88
N GLU A 76 28.40 -10.54 6.78
CA GLU A 76 27.90 -9.38 6.02
C GLU A 76 28.91 -9.10 4.89
N ASP A 77 28.45 -9.10 3.64
CA ASP A 77 29.23 -8.63 2.49
C ASP A 77 28.91 -7.13 2.29
N TYR A 78 29.94 -6.29 2.14
CA TYR A 78 29.80 -4.83 1.97
C TYR A 78 30.28 -4.38 0.59
N GLU A 79 29.64 -3.35 0.03
CA GLU A 79 29.96 -2.79 -1.29
C GLU A 79 30.82 -1.53 -1.18
N VAL A 80 31.87 -1.44 -2.00
CA VAL A 80 32.85 -0.33 -2.01
C VAL A 80 32.37 0.80 -2.93
N GLU A 81 32.25 2.02 -2.40
CA GLU A 81 31.83 3.21 -3.16
C GLU A 81 33.03 3.91 -3.80
N SER A 82 34.06 4.19 -3.01
CA SER A 82 35.31 4.82 -3.47
C SER A 82 36.49 4.50 -2.55
N ILE A 83 37.70 4.64 -3.08
CA ILE A 83 38.94 4.52 -2.30
C ILE A 83 39.44 5.93 -2.00
N GLU A 84 39.62 6.26 -0.73
CA GLU A 84 39.96 7.60 -0.26
C GLU A 84 41.46 7.79 -0.08
N ASP A 85 42.14 6.82 0.55
CA ASP A 85 43.59 6.87 0.73
C ASP A 85 44.25 5.48 0.78
N HIS A 86 45.59 5.41 0.81
CA HIS A 86 46.34 4.17 0.99
C HIS A 86 47.60 4.39 1.84
N TYR A 87 48.03 3.37 2.59
CA TYR A 87 49.37 3.31 3.18
C TYR A 87 49.98 1.92 2.99
N ARG A 88 51.30 1.83 3.06
CA ARG A 88 52.04 0.57 3.09
C ARG A 88 52.54 0.35 4.52
N ASP A 89 52.19 -0.77 5.11
CA ASP A 89 52.68 -1.15 6.43
C ASP A 89 54.18 -1.48 6.34
N GLU A 90 54.98 -0.90 7.22
CA GLU A 90 56.44 -1.05 7.22
C GLU A 90 56.90 -2.38 7.82
N GLN A 91 56.05 -3.09 8.56
CA GLN A 91 56.40 -4.35 9.22
C GLN A 91 56.20 -5.58 8.33
N ASP A 92 55.15 -5.62 7.51
CA ASP A 92 54.81 -6.75 6.65
C ASP A 92 54.77 -6.42 5.13
N GLY A 93 54.89 -5.13 4.78
CA GLY A 93 54.86 -4.65 3.40
C GLY A 93 53.47 -4.63 2.75
N GLN A 94 52.40 -4.96 3.48
CA GLN A 94 51.04 -5.02 2.97
C GLN A 94 50.47 -3.62 2.75
N ILE A 95 49.77 -3.45 1.62
CA ILE A 95 49.10 -2.19 1.29
C ILE A 95 47.67 -2.24 1.83
N HIS A 96 47.32 -1.21 2.59
CA HIS A 96 45.98 -0.97 3.11
C HIS A 96 45.36 0.24 2.42
N TYR A 97 44.06 0.14 2.13
CA TYR A 97 43.26 1.17 1.47
C TYR A 97 42.16 1.66 2.39
N LEU A 98 41.97 2.97 2.49
CA LEU A 98 40.87 3.57 3.24
C LEU A 98 39.63 3.58 2.34
N ILE A 99 38.64 2.78 2.71
CA ILE A 99 37.45 2.53 1.90
C ILE A 99 36.30 3.41 2.33
N LYS A 100 35.70 4.11 1.37
CA LYS A 100 34.37 4.70 1.49
C LYS A 100 33.35 3.65 1.04
N TRP A 101 32.51 3.21 1.97
CA TRP A 101 31.50 2.17 1.73
C TRP A 101 30.20 2.77 1.17
N VAL A 102 29.53 2.04 0.27
CA VAL A 102 28.28 2.49 -0.36
C VAL A 102 27.23 2.77 0.71
N GLY A 103 26.79 4.03 0.78
CA GLY A 103 25.74 4.46 1.73
C GLY A 103 26.22 4.69 3.17
N TRP A 104 27.53 4.74 3.44
CA TRP A 104 28.08 5.09 4.76
C TRP A 104 28.78 6.44 4.73
N GLU A 105 28.74 7.24 5.80
CA GLU A 105 29.49 8.51 5.87
C GLU A 105 31.00 8.29 6.04
N HIS A 106 31.79 9.33 5.72
CA HIS A 106 33.26 9.29 5.71
C HIS A 106 33.89 8.90 7.06
N GLU A 107 33.20 9.12 8.19
CA GLU A 107 33.65 8.74 9.53
C GLU A 107 33.70 7.21 9.72
N HIS A 108 33.00 6.45 8.87
CA HIS A 108 32.96 5.00 8.90
C HIS A 108 33.90 4.36 7.88
N ASN A 109 34.77 5.16 7.27
CA ASN A 109 35.77 4.62 6.37
C ASN A 109 36.73 3.72 7.16
N THR A 110 36.97 2.52 6.66
CA THR A 110 37.87 1.55 7.29
C THR A 110 39.07 1.27 6.40
N TRP A 111 40.20 0.96 7.03
CA TRP A 111 41.40 0.54 6.33
C TRP A 111 41.31 -0.96 6.06
N GLU A 112 41.16 -1.32 4.79
CA GLU A 112 41.08 -2.70 4.34
C GLU A 112 42.34 -3.11 3.58
N PRO A 113 42.91 -4.30 3.83
CA PRO A 113 44.04 -4.79 3.08
C PRO A 113 43.64 -5.10 1.64
N GLU A 114 44.57 -4.94 0.68
CA GLU A 114 44.29 -5.10 -0.76
C GLU A 114 43.62 -6.44 -1.10
N HIS A 115 43.95 -7.52 -0.40
CA HIS A 115 43.38 -8.86 -0.64
C HIS A 115 41.89 -9.00 -0.25
N ASN A 116 41.35 -8.11 0.59
CA ASN A 116 39.92 -8.08 0.95
C ASN A 116 39.06 -7.39 -0.11
N LEU A 117 39.68 -6.64 -1.02
CA LEU A 117 38.97 -5.81 -1.99
C LEU A 117 38.74 -6.59 -3.29
N LYS A 118 37.47 -6.69 -3.70
CA LYS A 118 37.05 -7.29 -4.98
C LYS A 118 36.65 -6.22 -6.00
N CYS A 119 37.37 -5.09 -6.02
CA CYS A 119 37.05 -3.90 -6.82
C CYS A 119 38.26 -3.37 -7.61
N GLU A 120 38.75 -4.18 -8.57
CA GLU A 120 39.97 -3.91 -9.36
C GLU A 120 39.91 -2.57 -10.14
N GLU A 121 38.74 -2.21 -10.67
CA GLU A 121 38.55 -0.98 -11.44
C GLU A 121 38.74 0.28 -10.57
N LEU A 122 38.17 0.30 -9.36
CA LEU A 122 38.32 1.41 -8.40
C LEU A 122 39.77 1.52 -7.88
N LEU A 123 40.47 0.40 -7.72
CA LEU A 123 41.89 0.38 -7.36
C LEU A 123 42.76 1.00 -8.45
N GLN A 124 42.52 0.66 -9.72
CA GLN A 124 43.24 1.26 -10.85
C GLN A 124 42.96 2.76 -10.98
N GLU A 125 41.68 3.16 -10.85
CA GLU A 125 41.29 4.57 -10.89
C GLU A 125 42.00 5.38 -9.79
N TYR A 126 42.01 4.87 -8.56
CA TYR A 126 42.69 5.51 -7.43
C TYR A 126 44.22 5.64 -7.66
N LYS A 127 44.88 4.57 -8.12
CA LYS A 127 46.32 4.57 -8.43
C LYS A 127 46.65 5.60 -9.53
N ASN A 128 45.81 5.70 -10.55
CA ASN A 128 45.92 6.71 -11.61
C ASN A 128 45.66 8.13 -11.10
N ARG A 129 44.72 8.30 -10.16
CA ARG A 129 44.38 9.58 -9.52
C ARG A 129 45.53 10.14 -8.68
N LYS A 130 46.18 9.32 -7.82
CA LYS A 130 47.35 9.74 -7.02
C LYS A 130 48.56 10.10 -7.89
N ARG A 131 48.76 9.38 -9.01
CA ARG A 131 49.84 9.69 -9.97
C ARG A 131 49.68 11.07 -10.63
N ASN A 132 48.46 11.62 -10.64
CA ASN A 132 48.09 12.90 -11.25
C ASN A 132 47.69 14.01 -10.23
N TRP A 133 48.02 13.85 -8.95
CA TRP A 133 47.47 14.61 -7.80
C TRP A 133 47.68 16.15 -7.80
N HIS A 134 48.46 16.73 -8.72
CA HIS A 134 48.68 18.19 -8.78
C HIS A 134 47.57 19.02 -9.45
N LYS A 135 46.36 18.48 -9.68
CA LYS A 135 45.23 19.25 -10.23
C LYS A 135 43.93 19.04 -9.43
N LYS A 136 43.57 20.02 -8.58
CA LYS A 136 42.37 20.05 -7.71
C LYS A 136 41.04 20.09 -8.50
N ARG A 137 39.96 19.47 -7.97
CA ARG A 137 38.55 19.96 -7.99
C ARG A 137 37.60 19.23 -7.00
N LYS A 138 36.48 19.89 -6.65
CA LYS A 138 35.60 19.79 -5.43
C LYS A 138 34.54 18.66 -5.43
N LEU A 139 34.13 18.22 -4.22
CA LEU A 139 33.00 17.31 -3.89
C LEU A 139 31.64 18.04 -3.65
N PRO A 140 30.46 17.43 -3.93
CA PRO A 140 29.13 17.91 -3.52
C PRO A 140 28.55 17.24 -2.24
N LYS A 141 27.44 17.79 -1.71
CA LYS A 141 26.86 17.63 -0.34
C LYS A 141 25.85 16.46 -0.14
N LEU A 142 25.69 16.03 1.12
CA LEU A 142 24.88 14.92 1.70
C LEU A 142 23.39 15.25 2.04
N GLU A 143 22.51 14.23 2.01
CA GLU A 143 21.10 14.22 2.49
C GLU A 143 20.80 13.04 3.49
N ASP A 144 19.65 13.14 4.18
CA ASP A 144 19.19 12.64 5.50
C ASP A 144 19.27 11.12 5.87
N GLN A 145 19.72 10.81 7.11
CA GLN A 145 20.05 9.47 7.66
C GLN A 145 18.99 8.80 8.58
N ARG A 146 17.81 9.38 8.81
CA ARG A 146 16.84 8.82 9.76
C ARG A 146 16.20 7.49 9.31
N GLY A 147 16.07 7.27 8.00
CA GLY A 147 15.48 6.06 7.42
C GLY A 147 16.32 4.79 7.60
N GLU A 148 17.62 4.95 7.85
CA GLU A 148 18.59 3.85 7.78
C GLU A 148 18.73 3.09 9.11
N LYS A 149 18.54 3.77 10.25
CA LYS A 149 18.54 3.16 11.59
C LYS A 149 17.37 2.20 11.80
N LYS A 150 16.20 2.49 11.21
CA LYS A 150 14.99 1.66 11.30
C LYS A 150 15.17 0.33 10.55
N ARG A 151 15.72 0.39 9.32
CA ARG A 151 16.00 -0.79 8.47
C ARG A 151 16.91 -1.81 9.15
N ARG A 152 17.90 -1.37 9.93
CA ARG A 152 18.87 -2.27 10.57
C ARG A 152 18.25 -3.06 11.74
N ILE A 153 17.33 -2.46 12.50
CA ILE A 153 16.62 -3.18 13.59
C ILE A 153 15.69 -4.24 13.02
N ASP A 154 15.00 -3.94 11.92
CA ASP A 154 14.10 -4.87 11.24
C ASP A 154 14.87 -6.09 10.72
N VAL A 155 16.03 -5.87 10.09
CA VAL A 155 16.91 -6.95 9.60
C VAL A 155 17.44 -7.81 10.75
N LEU A 156 17.88 -7.19 11.85
CA LEU A 156 18.35 -7.94 13.02
C LEU A 156 17.23 -8.76 13.67
N PHE A 157 16.05 -8.16 13.86
CA PHE A 157 14.89 -8.84 14.43
C PHE A 157 14.46 -10.02 13.56
N GLN A 158 14.43 -9.85 12.24
CA GLN A 158 14.10 -10.91 11.30
C GLN A 158 15.11 -12.07 11.34
N LYS A 159 16.41 -11.78 11.37
CA LYS A 159 17.46 -12.80 11.55
C LYS A 159 17.33 -13.56 12.88
N LEU A 160 16.92 -12.89 13.96
CA LEU A 160 16.70 -13.50 15.28
C LEU A 160 15.43 -14.37 15.34
N MET A 161 14.38 -13.96 14.64
CA MET A 161 13.15 -14.74 14.45
C MET A 161 13.41 -16.00 13.63
N GLU A 162 14.16 -15.89 12.54
CA GLU A 162 14.51 -17.02 11.67
C GLU A 162 15.39 -18.06 12.37
N SER A 163 16.34 -17.60 13.18
CA SER A 163 17.19 -18.47 14.02
C SER A 163 16.46 -19.03 15.25
N LYS A 164 15.21 -18.59 15.51
CA LYS A 164 14.39 -18.96 16.68
C LYS A 164 15.07 -18.67 18.01
N ILE A 165 15.98 -17.71 18.02
CA ILE A 165 16.72 -17.32 19.22
C ILE A 165 15.75 -16.70 20.24
N LEU A 166 14.80 -15.87 19.79
CA LEU A 166 13.81 -15.18 20.63
C LEU A 166 12.78 -16.12 21.28
N ASP A 167 12.69 -17.37 20.81
CA ASP A 167 11.85 -18.41 21.42
C ASP A 167 12.53 -19.05 22.65
N ILE A 168 13.87 -18.89 22.76
CA ILE A 168 14.72 -19.54 23.76
C ILE A 168 15.06 -18.57 24.90
N ILE A 169 15.14 -17.27 24.61
CA ILE A 169 15.42 -16.21 25.59
C ILE A 169 14.12 -15.48 25.95
N SER A 170 13.85 -15.33 27.24
CA SER A 170 12.76 -14.48 27.72
C SER A 170 13.22 -13.02 27.75
N PRO A 171 12.33 -12.05 27.53
CA PRO A 171 12.62 -10.63 27.78
C PRO A 171 13.19 -10.37 29.19
N LEU A 172 12.81 -11.18 30.19
CA LEU A 172 13.37 -11.16 31.55
C LEU A 172 14.86 -11.57 31.63
N ASP A 173 15.35 -12.42 30.71
CA ASP A 173 16.73 -12.92 30.72
C ASP A 173 17.72 -11.84 30.25
N ILE A 174 17.29 -10.96 29.34
CA ILE A 174 18.05 -9.77 28.95
C ILE A 174 18.09 -8.74 30.07
N LEU A 175 17.00 -8.56 30.81
CA LEU A 175 16.96 -7.63 31.94
C LEU A 175 17.91 -8.03 33.06
N LYS A 176 18.03 -9.32 33.34
CA LYS A 176 19.06 -9.86 34.26
C LYS A 176 20.48 -9.58 33.75
N CYS A 177 20.67 -9.49 32.43
CA CYS A 177 21.95 -9.11 31.81
C CYS A 177 22.21 -7.59 31.80
N CYS A 178 21.18 -6.77 32.00
CA CYS A 178 21.23 -5.31 32.12
C CYS A 178 21.47 -4.82 33.56
N SER A 179 21.21 -5.65 34.58
CA SER A 179 21.60 -5.34 35.95
C SER A 179 23.13 -5.42 36.11
N PRO A 180 23.78 -4.41 36.70
CA PRO A 180 25.15 -4.56 37.15
C PRO A 180 25.17 -5.56 38.31
N ASP A 181 25.90 -6.66 38.11
CA ASP A 181 26.31 -7.67 39.10
C ASP A 181 25.33 -8.06 40.22
N LYS A 182 24.76 -9.27 40.11
CA LYS A 182 24.93 -10.29 41.16
C LYS A 182 25.02 -11.68 40.52
N LYS A 183 26.16 -12.33 40.74
CA LYS A 183 26.47 -13.72 40.37
C LYS A 183 25.43 -14.69 40.96
N GLU A 184 24.91 -15.61 40.16
CA GLU A 184 24.63 -16.97 40.62
C GLU A 184 24.90 -17.99 39.48
N PRO A 185 25.91 -18.86 39.62
CA PRO A 185 26.04 -20.07 38.81
C PRO A 185 25.06 -21.13 39.34
N HIS A 186 24.73 -22.14 38.53
CA HIS A 186 23.90 -23.33 38.86
C HIS A 186 22.45 -23.38 38.36
N LYS A 187 22.16 -23.09 37.08
CA LYS A 187 21.02 -23.74 36.35
C LYS A 187 21.29 -24.08 34.86
N ILE A 188 22.56 -24.21 34.44
CA ILE A 188 22.93 -24.51 33.03
C ILE A 188 23.01 -26.03 32.73
N SER A 189 22.75 -26.90 33.72
CA SER A 189 22.96 -28.35 33.54
C SER A 189 21.78 -29.10 32.88
N LEU A 190 20.53 -28.66 33.04
CA LEU A 190 19.37 -29.47 32.60
C LEU A 190 18.94 -29.21 31.13
N LEU A 191 19.12 -27.98 30.63
CA LEU A 191 18.75 -27.62 29.25
C LEU A 191 19.71 -28.18 28.20
N THR A 192 20.95 -28.47 28.60
CA THR A 192 21.98 -29.06 27.71
C THR A 192 21.70 -30.54 27.45
N GLN A 193 21.13 -31.26 28.43
CA GLN A 193 20.80 -32.68 28.27
C GLN A 193 19.57 -32.94 27.38
N LEU A 194 18.64 -31.98 27.28
CA LEU A 194 17.46 -32.11 26.41
C LEU A 194 17.73 -31.71 24.94
N ARG A 195 18.86 -31.07 24.63
CA ARG A 195 19.16 -30.50 23.31
C ARG A 195 19.67 -31.48 22.25
N THR A 196 20.08 -32.69 22.61
CA THR A 196 20.65 -33.65 21.64
C THR A 196 19.65 -34.62 21.03
N LYS A 197 18.36 -34.58 21.38
CA LYS A 197 17.36 -35.54 20.85
C LYS A 197 16.18 -34.97 20.06
N GLN A 198 15.98 -33.65 19.99
CA GLN A 198 14.95 -33.07 19.14
C GLN A 198 15.44 -31.76 18.55
N LEU A 199 15.74 -31.73 17.25
CA LEU A 199 15.70 -30.59 16.31
C LEU A 199 16.57 -30.89 15.08
N ARG A 200 16.26 -31.98 14.37
CA ARG A 200 16.44 -32.00 12.90
C ARG A 200 15.21 -31.31 12.29
N LYS A 201 15.14 -29.97 12.33
CA LYS A 201 14.15 -29.22 11.55
C LYS A 201 14.60 -29.26 10.09
N LYS A 202 13.94 -30.09 9.27
CA LYS A 202 14.16 -30.13 7.83
C LYS A 202 13.87 -28.73 7.25
N ARG A 203 14.84 -28.11 6.57
CA ARG A 203 14.60 -26.93 5.72
C ARG A 203 13.48 -27.27 4.75
N ILE A 204 12.42 -26.47 4.70
CA ILE A 204 11.38 -26.60 3.69
C ILE A 204 11.99 -26.14 2.36
N PRO A 205 12.00 -26.96 1.30
CA PRO A 205 12.55 -26.56 0.02
C PRO A 205 11.80 -25.36 -0.57
N ARG A 206 12.50 -24.41 -1.20
CA ARG A 206 11.91 -23.25 -1.90
C ARG A 206 10.81 -23.63 -2.90
N LYS A 207 10.92 -24.82 -3.50
CA LYS A 207 9.91 -25.41 -4.39
C LYS A 207 8.57 -25.64 -3.67
N LEU A 208 8.57 -26.07 -2.41
CA LEU A 208 7.36 -26.30 -1.63
C LEU A 208 6.69 -24.97 -1.25
N MET A 209 7.47 -23.97 -0.83
CA MET A 209 6.94 -22.63 -0.53
C MET A 209 6.29 -21.98 -1.75
N HIS A 210 6.91 -22.12 -2.94
CA HIS A 210 6.30 -21.65 -4.19
C HIS A 210 4.99 -22.39 -4.51
N GLN A 211 4.93 -23.71 -4.30
CA GLN A 211 3.71 -24.50 -4.50
C GLN A 211 2.57 -24.07 -3.55
N GLU A 212 2.90 -23.77 -2.29
CA GLU A 212 1.94 -23.27 -1.30
C GLU A 212 1.42 -21.87 -1.67
N ALA A 213 2.31 -20.96 -2.08
CA ALA A 213 1.92 -19.63 -2.55
C ALA A 213 0.99 -19.70 -3.77
N VAL A 214 1.35 -20.50 -4.78
CA VAL A 214 0.50 -20.70 -5.98
C VAL A 214 -0.86 -21.27 -5.60
N ARG A 215 -0.91 -22.24 -4.68
CA ARG A 215 -2.17 -22.82 -4.19
C ARG A 215 -3.04 -21.79 -3.46
N ALA A 216 -2.44 -20.97 -2.60
CA ALA A 216 -3.16 -19.92 -1.88
C ALA A 216 -3.76 -18.88 -2.83
N LEU A 217 -3.01 -18.46 -3.85
CA LEU A 217 -3.50 -17.54 -4.87
C LEU A 217 -4.63 -18.15 -5.71
N GLN A 218 -4.56 -19.44 -6.02
CA GLN A 218 -5.65 -20.14 -6.71
C GLN A 218 -6.93 -20.17 -5.87
N LEU A 219 -6.83 -20.49 -4.57
CA LEU A 219 -7.98 -20.48 -3.66
C LEU A 219 -8.59 -19.09 -3.54
N TRP A 220 -7.76 -18.05 -3.45
CA TRP A 220 -8.23 -16.67 -3.42
C TRP A 220 -8.91 -16.28 -4.74
N GLN A 221 -8.34 -16.67 -5.88
CA GLN A 221 -9.01 -16.46 -7.18
C GLN A 221 -10.40 -17.13 -7.22
N ASP A 222 -10.53 -18.35 -6.71
CA ASP A 222 -11.79 -19.07 -6.69
C ASP A 222 -12.81 -18.35 -5.77
N GLU A 223 -12.38 -17.92 -4.58
CA GLU A 223 -13.17 -17.11 -3.65
C GLU A 223 -13.66 -15.80 -4.30
N LEU A 224 -12.77 -15.06 -4.97
CA LEU A 224 -13.13 -13.85 -5.70
C LEU A 224 -14.19 -14.12 -6.77
N ASN A 225 -14.04 -15.21 -7.52
CA ASN A 225 -14.99 -15.59 -8.57
C ASN A 225 -16.35 -16.05 -8.01
N ASP A 226 -16.36 -16.67 -6.83
CA ASP A 226 -17.59 -17.00 -6.11
C ASP A 226 -18.31 -15.73 -5.62
N ILE A 227 -17.58 -14.74 -5.10
CA ILE A 227 -18.15 -13.46 -4.65
C ILE A 227 -18.77 -12.67 -5.81
N VAL A 228 -18.11 -12.60 -6.97
CA VAL A 228 -18.63 -11.83 -8.11
C VAL A 228 -19.69 -12.57 -8.91
N LYS A 229 -19.94 -13.86 -8.60
CA LYS A 229 -20.88 -14.70 -9.33
C LYS A 229 -22.30 -14.12 -9.27
N GLY A 230 -22.86 -13.84 -10.44
CA GLY A 230 -24.19 -13.24 -10.55
C GLY A 230 -24.22 -11.72 -10.41
N TYR A 231 -23.08 -11.09 -10.10
CA TYR A 231 -22.91 -9.63 -10.09
C TYR A 231 -22.10 -9.17 -11.29
N ASP A 232 -20.81 -9.56 -11.39
CA ASP A 232 -19.97 -9.25 -12.55
C ASP A 232 -20.01 -10.41 -13.56
N PRO A 233 -20.36 -10.16 -14.84
CA PRO A 233 -20.32 -11.19 -15.86
C PRO A 233 -18.92 -11.74 -16.19
N ALA A 234 -17.85 -10.97 -15.93
CA ALA A 234 -16.48 -11.35 -16.28
C ALA A 234 -15.67 -11.82 -15.06
N PRO A 235 -14.94 -12.95 -15.16
CA PRO A 235 -14.16 -13.49 -14.06
C PRO A 235 -12.93 -12.64 -13.74
N ILE A 236 -12.35 -12.90 -12.57
CA ILE A 236 -11.08 -12.35 -12.09
C ILE A 236 -10.03 -13.45 -12.10
N SER A 237 -8.85 -13.14 -12.62
CA SER A 237 -7.66 -13.98 -12.48
C SER A 237 -6.68 -13.41 -11.47
N VAL A 238 -5.88 -14.25 -10.83
CA VAL A 238 -4.81 -13.84 -9.92
C VAL A 238 -3.50 -14.48 -10.36
N GLU A 239 -2.43 -13.71 -10.44
CA GLU A 239 -1.10 -14.25 -10.73
C GLU A 239 0.01 -13.57 -9.89
N ASN A 240 1.00 -14.36 -9.48
CA ASN A 240 2.25 -13.83 -8.94
C ASN A 240 3.43 -14.60 -9.54
N ASN A 241 4.15 -13.94 -10.44
CA ASN A 241 5.35 -14.48 -11.10
C ASN A 241 6.63 -13.77 -10.63
N VAL A 242 6.54 -12.97 -9.56
CA VAL A 242 7.61 -12.04 -9.14
C VAL A 242 8.24 -12.49 -7.83
N ASP A 243 7.41 -12.74 -6.82
CA ASP A 243 7.84 -13.09 -5.46
C ASP A 243 6.98 -14.22 -4.88
N LEU A 244 7.05 -14.43 -3.55
CA LEU A 244 6.27 -15.44 -2.84
C LEU A 244 5.08 -14.83 -2.06
N GLU A 245 4.72 -13.58 -2.35
CA GLU A 245 3.59 -12.91 -1.70
C GLU A 245 2.28 -13.66 -2.01
N GLY A 246 1.55 -14.01 -0.95
CA GLY A 246 0.24 -14.65 -1.04
C GLY A 246 -0.91 -13.63 -1.17
N PRO A 247 -2.17 -14.09 -1.02
CA PRO A 247 -3.32 -13.20 -0.96
C PRO A 247 -3.15 -12.10 0.12
N PRO A 248 -3.66 -10.88 -0.12
CA PRO A 248 -3.55 -9.79 0.85
C PRO A 248 -4.24 -10.13 2.16
N GLU A 249 -3.56 -9.88 3.28
CA GLU A 249 -4.13 -10.05 4.61
C GLU A 249 -5.04 -8.87 4.96
N ASN A 250 -6.18 -9.13 5.63
CA ASN A 250 -7.14 -8.13 6.11
C ASN A 250 -7.83 -7.29 5.02
N PHE A 251 -8.00 -7.84 3.82
CA PHE A 251 -8.81 -7.25 2.75
C PHE A 251 -10.04 -8.12 2.44
N PHE A 252 -11.20 -7.49 2.30
CA PHE A 252 -12.47 -8.16 2.02
C PHE A 252 -13.05 -7.67 0.70
N TYR A 253 -13.24 -8.59 -0.25
CA TYR A 253 -13.80 -8.25 -1.54
C TYR A 253 -15.32 -8.00 -1.44
N ILE A 254 -15.79 -6.85 -1.94
CA ILE A 254 -17.20 -6.45 -1.97
C ILE A 254 -17.61 -6.00 -3.38
N ASN A 255 -18.87 -6.25 -3.75
CA ASN A 255 -19.43 -5.85 -5.05
C ASN A 255 -20.12 -4.47 -5.00
N GLU A 256 -20.71 -4.14 -3.86
CA GLU A 256 -21.43 -2.89 -3.62
C GLU A 256 -20.75 -2.09 -2.52
N ARG A 257 -20.97 -0.77 -2.51
CA ARG A 257 -20.54 0.14 -1.45
C ARG A 257 -21.09 -0.31 -0.09
N LYS A 258 -20.25 -0.24 0.94
CA LYS A 258 -20.60 -0.57 2.32
C LYS A 258 -20.85 0.71 3.11
N GLU A 259 -21.93 0.79 3.87
CA GLU A 259 -22.22 1.93 4.73
C GLU A 259 -21.29 1.94 5.96
N GLY A 260 -20.57 3.03 6.17
CA GLY A 260 -19.82 3.31 7.38
C GLY A 260 -20.71 3.83 8.52
N GLN A 261 -20.10 4.02 9.69
CA GLN A 261 -20.82 4.53 10.86
C GLN A 261 -21.41 5.93 10.57
N GLY A 262 -22.73 6.08 10.73
CA GLY A 262 -23.42 7.35 10.52
C GLY A 262 -23.76 7.68 9.06
N VAL A 263 -23.45 6.80 8.11
CA VAL A 263 -23.79 6.96 6.69
C VAL A 263 -25.01 6.10 6.34
N ILE A 264 -25.95 6.66 5.58
CA ILE A 264 -27.14 5.95 5.09
C ILE A 264 -27.20 6.11 3.58
N ILE A 265 -27.15 5.00 2.84
CA ILE A 265 -27.22 4.98 1.37
C ILE A 265 -28.59 4.43 0.98
N SER A 266 -29.54 5.32 0.64
CA SER A 266 -30.84 4.86 0.17
C SER A 266 -30.70 4.04 -1.12
N LYS A 267 -31.24 2.82 -1.10
CA LYS A 267 -31.35 1.93 -2.28
C LYS A 267 -32.67 2.11 -3.04
N ASP A 268 -33.61 2.89 -2.50
CA ASP A 268 -34.91 3.15 -3.12
C ASP A 268 -34.95 4.61 -3.64
N PRO A 269 -34.83 4.82 -4.96
CA PRO A 269 -34.90 6.15 -5.55
C PRO A 269 -36.32 6.72 -5.42
N LEU A 270 -36.47 8.05 -5.36
CA LEU A 270 -37.80 8.67 -5.25
C LEU A 270 -38.61 8.56 -6.55
N ILE A 271 -37.92 8.64 -7.70
CA ILE A 271 -38.52 8.73 -9.03
C ILE A 271 -37.84 7.79 -10.02
N GLY A 272 -38.59 7.35 -11.03
CA GLY A 272 -38.10 6.60 -12.18
C GLY A 272 -38.81 7.03 -13.45
N CYS A 273 -38.23 6.72 -14.61
CA CYS A 273 -38.86 7.05 -15.90
C CYS A 273 -39.90 6.02 -16.33
N GLU A 274 -40.86 6.45 -17.14
CA GLU A 274 -41.90 5.59 -17.73
C GLU A 274 -41.61 5.23 -19.19
N CYS A 275 -40.40 5.51 -19.67
CA CYS A 275 -40.01 5.30 -21.06
C CYS A 275 -40.03 3.82 -21.46
N GLU A 276 -40.47 3.56 -22.69
CA GLU A 276 -40.29 2.26 -23.36
C GLU A 276 -38.95 2.20 -24.11
N ASP A 277 -38.56 3.30 -24.77
CA ASP A 277 -37.22 3.49 -25.35
C ASP A 277 -36.53 4.73 -24.75
N CYS A 278 -35.59 4.50 -23.83
CA CYS A 278 -34.79 5.56 -23.21
C CYS A 278 -33.75 6.21 -24.13
N TYR A 279 -33.62 5.79 -25.40
CA TYR A 279 -32.70 6.37 -26.38
C TYR A 279 -33.39 7.43 -27.25
N GLU A 280 -34.47 7.03 -27.93
CA GLU A 280 -35.15 7.82 -28.97
C GLU A 280 -36.27 8.68 -28.38
N ASP A 281 -37.12 8.09 -27.52
CA ASP A 281 -38.24 8.79 -26.87
C ASP A 281 -37.94 9.10 -25.39
N ARG A 282 -36.95 9.97 -25.20
CA ARG A 282 -36.37 10.24 -23.88
C ARG A 282 -36.98 11.41 -23.13
N LYS A 283 -38.14 11.95 -23.55
CA LYS A 283 -38.73 13.17 -22.97
C LYS A 283 -38.97 13.09 -21.47
N SER A 284 -39.31 11.91 -20.95
CA SER A 284 -39.51 11.63 -19.52
C SER A 284 -38.40 10.74 -18.91
N CYS A 285 -37.27 10.58 -19.60
CA CYS A 285 -36.18 9.72 -19.15
C CYS A 285 -35.41 10.38 -17.99
N CYS A 286 -34.82 9.56 -17.10
CA CYS A 286 -34.03 10.03 -15.95
C CYS A 286 -32.96 11.05 -16.35
N VAL A 287 -32.32 10.82 -17.49
CA VAL A 287 -31.34 11.74 -18.09
C VAL A 287 -31.91 13.15 -18.25
N VAL A 288 -33.10 13.26 -18.86
CA VAL A 288 -33.74 14.56 -19.15
C VAL A 288 -34.28 15.19 -17.87
N ALA A 289 -34.87 14.39 -16.98
CA ALA A 289 -35.37 14.84 -15.69
C ALA A 289 -34.26 15.44 -14.80
N SER A 290 -33.05 14.88 -14.87
CA SER A 290 -31.88 15.39 -14.16
C SER A 290 -31.16 16.55 -14.87
N GLY A 291 -31.67 17.03 -16.01
CA GLY A 291 -31.03 18.09 -16.80
C GLY A 291 -29.70 17.68 -17.44
N SER A 292 -29.39 16.38 -17.49
CA SER A 292 -28.15 15.82 -18.03
C SER A 292 -28.33 15.35 -19.49
N VAL A 293 -27.25 14.91 -20.11
CA VAL A 293 -27.24 14.31 -21.45
C VAL A 293 -26.98 12.79 -21.36
N LEU A 294 -27.60 12.02 -22.26
CA LEU A 294 -27.50 10.55 -22.22
C LEU A 294 -26.02 10.14 -22.32
N ALA A 295 -25.49 9.35 -21.39
CA ALA A 295 -24.05 9.13 -21.34
C ALA A 295 -23.53 8.11 -22.38
N TYR A 296 -24.39 7.28 -22.98
CA TYR A 296 -23.95 6.08 -23.69
C TYR A 296 -24.43 5.99 -25.14
N TYR A 297 -23.56 5.47 -26.02
CA TYR A 297 -23.94 5.08 -27.38
C TYR A 297 -24.76 3.77 -27.38
N LYS A 298 -25.96 3.75 -27.99
CA LYS A 298 -26.86 2.57 -28.09
C LYS A 298 -26.14 1.32 -28.61
N SER A 299 -25.29 1.46 -29.63
CA SER A 299 -24.61 0.34 -30.29
C SER A 299 -23.46 -0.28 -29.48
N THR A 300 -22.79 0.49 -28.62
CA THR A 300 -21.54 0.05 -27.98
C THR A 300 -21.55 0.13 -26.45
N GLY A 301 -22.47 0.90 -25.86
CA GLY A 301 -22.47 1.21 -24.43
C GLY A 301 -21.22 1.94 -23.97
N ARG A 302 -20.51 2.63 -24.88
CA ARG A 302 -19.35 3.47 -24.56
C ARG A 302 -19.81 4.88 -24.25
N LEU A 303 -19.05 5.58 -23.42
CA LEU A 303 -19.26 6.97 -23.09
C LEU A 303 -19.24 7.86 -24.34
N ARG A 304 -20.17 8.80 -24.37
CA ARG A 304 -20.23 9.91 -25.34
C ARG A 304 -19.97 11.28 -24.70
N VAL A 305 -19.99 11.33 -23.37
CA VAL A 305 -19.83 12.56 -22.57
C VAL A 305 -18.38 12.74 -22.14
N PRO A 306 -17.89 13.98 -22.02
CA PRO A 306 -16.55 14.25 -21.50
C PRO A 306 -16.47 13.99 -19.98
N LYS A 307 -15.24 13.94 -19.45
CA LYS A 307 -14.98 13.97 -18.00
C LYS A 307 -15.63 15.23 -17.40
N GLY A 308 -16.16 15.09 -16.17
CA GLY A 308 -16.86 16.17 -15.46
C GLY A 308 -18.36 16.24 -15.72
N GLU A 309 -18.88 15.58 -16.77
CA GLU A 309 -20.32 15.50 -17.00
C GLU A 309 -20.96 14.46 -16.04
N PRO A 310 -21.98 14.82 -15.23
CA PRO A 310 -22.64 13.90 -14.34
C PRO A 310 -23.51 12.90 -15.12
N ILE A 311 -23.42 11.62 -14.76
CA ILE A 311 -24.17 10.57 -15.44
C ILE A 311 -25.34 10.11 -14.57
N TYR A 312 -26.54 10.13 -15.14
CA TYR A 312 -27.75 9.61 -14.49
C TYR A 312 -28.28 8.38 -15.24
N GLU A 313 -28.09 7.20 -14.66
CA GLU A 313 -28.66 5.97 -15.20
C GLU A 313 -30.16 5.82 -14.84
N CYS A 314 -30.84 4.97 -15.59
CA CYS A 314 -32.15 4.48 -15.18
C CYS A 314 -32.01 3.58 -13.95
N ASN A 315 -33.00 3.61 -13.07
CA ASN A 315 -32.95 3.01 -11.74
C ASN A 315 -34.04 1.95 -11.53
N ILE A 316 -34.15 1.39 -10.33
CA ILE A 316 -35.09 0.30 -10.03
C ILE A 316 -36.57 0.69 -10.16
N ARG A 317 -36.90 1.99 -10.08
CA ARG A 317 -38.27 2.50 -10.27
C ARG A 317 -38.63 2.83 -11.73
N CYS A 318 -37.68 2.70 -12.66
CA CYS A 318 -37.96 2.94 -14.06
C CYS A 318 -38.69 1.75 -14.70
N LYS A 319 -39.65 2.04 -15.58
CA LYS A 319 -40.38 1.03 -16.39
C LYS A 319 -39.46 0.28 -17.36
N CYS A 320 -38.38 0.91 -17.81
CA CYS A 320 -37.47 0.33 -18.79
C CYS A 320 -36.72 -0.91 -18.22
N GLY A 321 -36.66 -1.97 -19.03
CA GLY A 321 -36.08 -3.24 -18.64
C GLY A 321 -34.54 -3.26 -18.54
N PRO A 322 -33.94 -4.42 -18.22
CA PRO A 322 -32.49 -4.55 -18.03
C PRO A 322 -31.68 -4.24 -19.29
N ASN A 323 -32.26 -4.40 -20.48
CA ASN A 323 -31.60 -4.11 -21.76
C ASN A 323 -31.59 -2.61 -22.12
N CYS A 324 -32.12 -1.74 -21.26
CA CYS A 324 -32.05 -0.30 -21.45
C CYS A 324 -30.61 0.16 -21.73
N VAL A 325 -30.48 1.07 -22.70
CA VAL A 325 -29.20 1.69 -23.09
C VAL A 325 -28.59 2.54 -21.98
N ASN A 326 -29.43 3.04 -21.08
CA ASN A 326 -29.06 3.88 -19.94
C ASN A 326 -28.94 3.06 -18.64
N ARG A 327 -28.50 1.80 -18.78
CA ARG A 327 -28.16 0.88 -17.69
C ARG A 327 -26.84 0.19 -18.08
N VAL A 328 -25.70 0.80 -17.81
CA VAL A 328 -24.36 0.30 -18.18
C VAL A 328 -23.60 -0.13 -16.94
N VAL A 329 -23.46 0.74 -15.94
CA VAL A 329 -22.71 0.49 -14.70
C VAL A 329 -23.36 -0.63 -13.89
N GLN A 330 -24.68 -0.54 -13.69
CA GLN A 330 -25.45 -1.55 -12.94
C GLN A 330 -25.49 -2.95 -13.60
N LYS A 331 -24.90 -3.13 -14.79
CA LYS A 331 -24.72 -4.45 -15.43
C LYS A 331 -23.42 -5.14 -15.01
N GLY A 332 -22.67 -4.55 -14.09
CA GLY A 332 -21.41 -5.08 -13.58
C GLY A 332 -20.26 -5.03 -14.60
N ARG A 333 -19.07 -5.42 -14.13
CA ARG A 333 -17.85 -5.49 -14.93
C ARG A 333 -17.96 -6.58 -15.99
N LYS A 334 -17.78 -6.18 -17.25
CA LYS A 334 -17.69 -7.09 -18.41
C LYS A 334 -16.26 -7.31 -18.91
N ILE A 335 -15.29 -6.64 -18.29
CA ILE A 335 -13.87 -6.72 -18.65
C ILE A 335 -13.22 -7.84 -17.85
N LYS A 336 -12.59 -8.79 -18.55
CA LYS A 336 -11.74 -9.81 -17.90
C LYS A 336 -10.47 -9.14 -17.41
N ILE A 337 -10.17 -9.31 -16.12
CA ILE A 337 -9.02 -8.68 -15.47
C ILE A 337 -8.15 -9.74 -14.77
N CYS A 338 -6.91 -9.37 -14.53
CA CYS A 338 -5.99 -10.13 -13.71
C CYS A 338 -5.37 -9.22 -12.65
N ILE A 339 -5.56 -9.57 -11.37
CA ILE A 339 -4.81 -9.00 -10.26
C ILE A 339 -3.44 -9.67 -10.28
N PHE A 340 -2.38 -8.89 -10.48
CA PHE A 340 -1.04 -9.43 -10.70
C PHE A 340 0.00 -8.75 -9.81
N ARG A 341 1.05 -9.48 -9.44
CA ARG A 341 2.19 -8.89 -8.74
C ARG A 341 3.07 -8.11 -9.72
N THR A 342 3.29 -6.82 -9.46
CA THR A 342 4.15 -5.98 -10.30
C THR A 342 5.63 -6.31 -10.09
N PRO A 343 6.46 -6.34 -11.15
CA PRO A 343 7.88 -6.69 -11.03
C PRO A 343 8.75 -5.54 -10.48
N ASN A 344 8.21 -4.32 -10.41
CA ASN A 344 8.95 -3.11 -10.05
C ASN A 344 8.68 -2.60 -8.63
N GLY A 345 8.20 -3.48 -7.73
CA GLY A 345 8.04 -3.16 -6.31
C GLY A 345 6.85 -2.28 -5.96
N ARG A 346 5.92 -2.03 -6.90
CA ARG A 346 4.66 -1.30 -6.62
C ARG A 346 3.59 -2.17 -5.96
N GLY A 347 3.92 -3.42 -5.61
CA GLY A 347 2.99 -4.36 -5.01
C GLY A 347 2.06 -4.99 -6.04
N TRP A 348 0.78 -5.13 -5.69
CA TRP A 348 -0.25 -5.65 -6.57
C TRP A 348 -0.69 -4.60 -7.60
N GLY A 349 -1.11 -5.07 -8.78
CA GLY A 349 -1.64 -4.26 -9.86
C GLY A 349 -2.82 -4.97 -10.52
N VAL A 350 -3.52 -4.29 -11.43
CA VAL A 350 -4.56 -4.91 -12.26
C VAL A 350 -4.18 -4.75 -13.73
N LYS A 351 -4.28 -5.81 -14.53
CA LYS A 351 -4.14 -5.76 -15.98
C LYS A 351 -5.39 -6.31 -16.66
N THR A 352 -5.67 -5.84 -17.87
CA THR A 352 -6.77 -6.40 -18.68
C THR A 352 -6.35 -7.68 -19.40
N LEU A 353 -7.25 -8.66 -19.52
CA LEU A 353 -7.04 -9.88 -20.31
C LEU A 353 -7.69 -9.81 -21.70
N GLN A 354 -8.07 -8.60 -22.13
CA GLN A 354 -8.66 -8.32 -23.43
C GLN A 354 -8.35 -6.89 -23.88
N ASN A 355 -8.49 -6.60 -25.17
CA ASN A 355 -8.46 -5.22 -25.66
C ASN A 355 -9.71 -4.47 -25.16
N ILE A 356 -9.53 -3.25 -24.68
CA ILE A 356 -10.61 -2.36 -24.24
C ILE A 356 -10.63 -1.14 -25.17
N LYS A 357 -11.81 -0.77 -25.66
CA LYS A 357 -11.99 0.43 -26.48
C LYS A 357 -12.24 1.66 -25.61
N LYS A 358 -11.78 2.82 -26.05
CA LYS A 358 -12.04 4.12 -25.40
C LYS A 358 -13.53 4.31 -25.08
N GLY A 359 -13.80 4.82 -23.88
CA GLY A 359 -15.12 5.11 -23.34
C GLY A 359 -15.84 3.89 -22.76
N ARG A 360 -15.22 2.71 -22.75
CA ARG A 360 -15.84 1.50 -22.18
C ARG A 360 -15.79 1.55 -20.66
N PHE A 361 -16.93 1.25 -20.02
CA PHE A 361 -17.00 1.02 -18.58
C PHE A 361 -16.10 -0.17 -18.20
N VAL A 362 -15.25 0.03 -17.20
CA VAL A 362 -14.30 -0.97 -16.71
C VAL A 362 -14.80 -1.55 -15.40
N MET A 363 -14.91 -0.75 -14.33
CA MET A 363 -15.47 -1.16 -13.04
C MET A 363 -15.78 0.06 -12.18
N GLU A 364 -16.53 -0.13 -11.10
CA GLU A 364 -16.69 0.87 -10.04
C GLU A 364 -15.48 0.87 -9.11
N TYR A 365 -15.21 2.00 -8.45
CA TYR A 365 -14.36 2.04 -7.26
C TYR A 365 -15.29 1.97 -6.04
N VAL A 366 -15.22 0.87 -5.30
CA VAL A 366 -16.10 0.62 -4.16
C VAL A 366 -15.27 0.41 -2.89
N GLY A 367 -15.88 0.76 -1.76
CA GLY A 367 -15.31 0.63 -0.44
C GLY A 367 -16.36 0.91 0.64
N GLU A 368 -15.89 1.16 1.85
CA GLU A 368 -16.72 1.68 2.92
C GLU A 368 -16.94 3.19 2.71
N VAL A 369 -18.19 3.63 2.60
CA VAL A 369 -18.54 5.05 2.52
C VAL A 369 -18.57 5.60 3.94
N ILE A 370 -17.67 6.52 4.24
CA ILE A 370 -17.46 7.11 5.56
C ILE A 370 -17.67 8.62 5.50
N THR A 371 -17.91 9.25 6.65
CA THR A 371 -17.96 10.71 6.75
C THR A 371 -16.56 11.31 6.54
N ASN A 372 -16.50 12.56 6.10
CA ASN A 372 -15.23 13.28 5.94
C ASN A 372 -14.41 13.28 7.24
N GLU A 373 -15.04 13.49 8.40
CA GLU A 373 -14.38 13.44 9.71
C GLU A 373 -13.66 12.09 9.97
N GLU A 374 -14.28 10.97 9.60
CA GLU A 374 -13.68 9.64 9.73
C GLU A 374 -12.60 9.41 8.67
N ALA A 375 -12.77 9.96 7.46
CA ALA A 375 -11.77 9.92 6.41
C ALA A 375 -10.49 10.68 6.83
N GLU A 376 -10.61 11.88 7.37
CA GLU A 376 -9.46 12.64 7.92
C GLU A 376 -8.78 11.90 9.08
N ARG A 377 -9.57 11.26 9.95
CA ARG A 377 -9.03 10.48 11.07
C ARG A 377 -8.21 9.29 10.56
N ARG A 378 -8.73 8.53 9.58
CA ARG A 378 -8.01 7.40 8.96
C ARG A 378 -6.85 7.85 8.08
N GLY A 379 -7.00 8.98 7.38
CA GLY A 379 -6.00 9.58 6.51
C GLY A 379 -4.68 9.84 7.24
N LYS A 380 -4.74 10.35 8.47
CA LYS A 380 -3.55 10.53 9.33
C LYS A 380 -2.77 9.24 9.56
N ASP A 381 -3.48 8.12 9.74
CA ASP A 381 -2.86 6.80 9.92
C ASP A 381 -2.32 6.27 8.58
N TYR A 382 -3.02 6.54 7.47
CA TYR A 382 -2.67 6.10 6.12
C TYR A 382 -1.45 6.83 5.55
N ASP A 383 -1.35 8.14 5.75
CA ASP A 383 -0.22 8.96 5.33
C ASP A 383 1.09 8.49 5.99
N ALA A 384 1.02 8.11 7.27
CA ALA A 384 2.18 7.61 8.00
C ALA A 384 2.78 6.31 7.42
N VAL A 385 2.00 5.57 6.63
CA VAL A 385 2.39 4.30 6.00
C VAL A 385 2.29 4.33 4.47
N GLY A 386 1.98 5.49 3.87
CA GLY A 386 1.88 5.68 2.42
C GLY A 386 0.70 4.96 1.75
N ARG A 387 -0.44 4.80 2.44
CA ARG A 387 -1.66 4.19 1.89
C ARG A 387 -2.55 5.24 1.25
N THR A 388 -3.10 4.93 0.07
CA THR A 388 -3.90 5.86 -0.75
C THR A 388 -5.20 5.17 -1.20
N TYR A 389 -6.07 4.90 -0.22
CA TYR A 389 -7.34 4.18 -0.44
C TYR A 389 -8.59 5.04 -0.18
N LEU A 390 -8.40 6.30 0.20
CA LEU A 390 -9.47 7.26 0.40
C LEU A 390 -9.76 7.95 -0.93
N PHE A 391 -11.04 8.04 -1.29
CA PHE A 391 -11.52 8.75 -2.47
C PHE A 391 -12.66 9.67 -2.05
N ASP A 392 -12.43 10.97 -2.08
CA ASP A 392 -13.41 11.98 -1.64
C ASP A 392 -14.57 12.10 -2.64
N LEU A 393 -15.79 12.28 -2.13
CA LEU A 393 -17.00 12.46 -2.93
C LEU A 393 -17.33 13.95 -3.10
N ASP A 394 -16.42 14.67 -3.76
CA ASP A 394 -16.40 16.15 -3.84
C ASP A 394 -17.05 16.75 -5.11
N PHE A 395 -17.82 15.96 -5.88
CA PHE A 395 -18.30 16.39 -7.21
C PHE A 395 -19.17 17.65 -7.20
N HIS A 396 -20.04 17.79 -6.20
CA HIS A 396 -20.94 18.94 -6.07
C HIS A 396 -20.54 19.91 -4.96
N ASP A 397 -19.75 19.45 -4.01
CA ASP A 397 -19.43 20.18 -2.79
C ASP A 397 -17.96 19.96 -2.45
N ALA A 398 -17.19 21.05 -2.40
CA ALA A 398 -15.78 21.03 -2.03
C ALA A 398 -15.57 20.58 -0.58
N ASP A 399 -16.59 20.70 0.28
CA ASP A 399 -16.53 20.22 1.66
C ASP A 399 -16.60 18.68 1.74
N ALA A 400 -16.93 18.01 0.62
CA ALA A 400 -16.86 16.57 0.41
C ALA A 400 -17.32 15.76 1.63
N PRO A 401 -18.61 15.81 2.00
CA PRO A 401 -19.09 15.31 3.30
C PRO A 401 -18.88 13.81 3.50
N PHE A 402 -18.61 13.08 2.43
CA PHE A 402 -18.34 11.65 2.43
C PHE A 402 -17.10 11.31 1.59
N ALA A 403 -16.47 10.19 1.93
CA ALA A 403 -15.41 9.57 1.15
C ALA A 403 -15.63 8.06 1.04
N VAL A 404 -15.07 7.44 0.01
CA VAL A 404 -15.00 5.98 -0.14
C VAL A 404 -13.62 5.50 0.32
N ASP A 405 -13.61 4.65 1.35
CA ASP A 405 -12.41 4.00 1.87
C ASP A 405 -12.33 2.55 1.40
N ALA A 406 -11.41 2.27 0.47
CA ALA A 406 -11.15 0.93 -0.04
C ALA A 406 -10.09 0.15 0.77
N GLY A 407 -9.64 0.65 1.92
CA GLY A 407 -8.48 0.11 2.64
C GLY A 407 -8.68 -1.26 3.26
N THR A 408 -9.91 -1.57 3.69
CA THR A 408 -10.27 -2.88 4.30
C THR A 408 -11.31 -3.62 3.46
N TYR A 409 -12.30 -2.91 2.91
CA TYR A 409 -13.33 -3.45 2.05
C TYR A 409 -13.20 -2.79 0.69
N GLY A 410 -13.15 -3.55 -0.40
CA GLY A 410 -13.12 -2.98 -1.74
C GLY A 410 -13.32 -4.03 -2.82
N ASN A 411 -13.31 -3.62 -4.09
CA ASN A 411 -13.28 -4.56 -5.21
C ASN A 411 -11.89 -4.58 -5.87
N ALA A 412 -11.80 -5.07 -7.10
CA ALA A 412 -10.54 -5.11 -7.83
C ALA A 412 -9.91 -3.71 -8.05
N ALA A 413 -10.69 -2.63 -7.98
CA ALA A 413 -10.17 -1.26 -8.13
C ALA A 413 -9.21 -0.86 -7.00
N HIS A 414 -9.30 -1.51 -5.82
CA HIS A 414 -8.34 -1.37 -4.73
C HIS A 414 -6.88 -1.61 -5.19
N PHE A 415 -6.68 -2.51 -6.15
CA PHE A 415 -5.35 -2.90 -6.64
C PHE A 415 -4.90 -2.10 -7.88
N ILE A 416 -5.70 -1.14 -8.36
CA ILE A 416 -5.33 -0.37 -9.55
C ILE A 416 -4.34 0.73 -9.15
N ASN A 417 -3.14 0.68 -9.72
CA ASN A 417 -2.07 1.63 -9.39
C ASN A 417 -2.29 3.02 -9.99
N HIS A 418 -1.60 3.99 -9.38
CA HIS A 418 -1.46 5.34 -9.91
C HIS A 418 -0.63 5.39 -11.21
N SER A 419 -0.97 6.31 -12.10
CA SER A 419 -0.13 6.77 -13.21
C SER A 419 -0.39 8.25 -13.50
N CYS A 420 0.67 9.03 -13.75
CA CYS A 420 0.55 10.42 -14.22
C CYS A 420 0.07 10.52 -15.68
N ASN A 421 0.12 9.43 -16.43
CA ASN A 421 -0.47 9.32 -17.77
C ASN A 421 -1.43 8.11 -17.80
N PRO A 422 -2.61 8.24 -17.16
CA PRO A 422 -3.46 7.10 -16.91
C PRO A 422 -4.17 6.61 -18.17
N ASN A 423 -4.52 5.32 -18.18
CA ASN A 423 -5.40 4.75 -19.22
C ASN A 423 -6.87 4.64 -18.81
N LEU A 424 -7.16 4.86 -17.53
CA LEU A 424 -8.52 5.02 -17.00
C LEU A 424 -8.81 6.47 -16.62
N GLU A 425 -10.08 6.83 -16.63
CA GLU A 425 -10.60 8.09 -16.11
C GLU A 425 -11.85 7.86 -15.26
N VAL A 426 -12.08 8.75 -14.30
CA VAL A 426 -13.18 8.68 -13.33
C VAL A 426 -14.38 9.45 -13.85
N HIS A 427 -15.56 8.86 -13.74
CA HIS A 427 -16.85 9.53 -13.90
C HIS A 427 -17.76 9.20 -12.72
N VAL A 428 -18.53 10.19 -12.28
CA VAL A 428 -19.57 9.99 -11.27
C VAL A 428 -20.88 9.55 -11.90
N VAL A 429 -21.57 8.64 -11.22
CA VAL A 429 -22.81 8.05 -11.72
C VAL A 429 -23.85 7.97 -10.61
N TRP A 430 -25.07 8.41 -10.89
CA TRP A 430 -26.24 8.22 -10.02
C TRP A 430 -27.17 7.19 -10.63
N ILE A 431 -27.64 6.27 -9.78
CA ILE A 431 -28.52 5.16 -10.17
C ILE A 431 -29.72 5.13 -9.22
N ASN A 432 -29.64 4.33 -8.16
CA ASN A 432 -30.71 4.20 -7.16
C ASN A 432 -30.56 5.25 -6.06
N THR A 433 -29.34 5.53 -5.62
CA THR A 433 -29.05 6.63 -4.71
C THR A 433 -28.98 7.91 -5.54
N LEU A 434 -29.97 8.79 -5.37
CA LEU A 434 -30.06 10.08 -6.06
C LEU A 434 -29.58 11.25 -5.18
N ASP A 435 -29.03 10.98 -4.00
CA ASP A 435 -28.36 12.00 -3.18
C ASP A 435 -27.14 12.52 -3.96
N PRO A 436 -27.06 13.83 -4.27
CA PRO A 436 -25.94 14.42 -4.98
C PRO A 436 -24.58 14.21 -4.27
N GLN A 437 -24.57 13.96 -2.97
CA GLN A 437 -23.35 13.76 -2.18
C GLN A 437 -22.85 12.31 -2.19
N LEU A 438 -23.64 11.37 -2.72
CA LEU A 438 -23.32 9.93 -2.71
C LEU A 438 -23.28 9.32 -4.13
N PRO A 439 -22.51 9.89 -5.09
CA PRO A 439 -22.35 9.29 -6.39
C PRO A 439 -21.62 7.93 -6.32
N HIS A 440 -21.80 7.13 -7.36
CA HIS A 440 -20.90 6.02 -7.65
C HIS A 440 -19.65 6.55 -8.35
N ILE A 441 -18.47 6.10 -7.93
CA ILE A 441 -17.20 6.37 -8.62
C ILE A 441 -16.99 5.27 -9.66
N CYS A 442 -16.99 5.63 -10.95
CA CYS A 442 -16.90 4.67 -12.04
C CYS A 442 -15.66 4.92 -12.90
N LEU A 443 -14.91 3.86 -13.18
CA LEU A 443 -13.72 3.89 -14.03
C LEU A 443 -14.07 3.52 -15.47
N TYR A 444 -13.69 4.39 -16.40
CA TYR A 444 -13.86 4.20 -17.84
C TYR A 444 -12.51 4.26 -18.56
N ALA A 445 -12.41 3.59 -19.71
CA ALA A 445 -11.20 3.63 -20.51
C ALA A 445 -11.01 5.00 -21.20
N LYS A 446 -9.98 5.76 -20.80
CA LYS A 446 -9.63 7.08 -21.38
C LYS A 446 -9.14 7.00 -22.83
N ARG A 447 -8.57 5.85 -23.19
CA ARG A 447 -8.08 5.51 -24.54
C ARG A 447 -8.31 4.04 -24.83
N ASP A 448 -7.96 3.60 -26.04
CA ASP A 448 -7.85 2.16 -26.32
C ASP A 448 -6.72 1.56 -25.45
N ILE A 449 -7.00 0.43 -24.82
CA ILE A 449 -6.11 -0.29 -23.89
C ILE A 449 -5.88 -1.69 -24.48
N LYS A 450 -4.62 -2.10 -24.59
CA LYS A 450 -4.28 -3.40 -25.16
C LYS A 450 -4.43 -4.51 -24.12
N MET A 451 -4.69 -5.72 -24.59
CA MET A 451 -4.60 -6.93 -23.77
C MET A 451 -3.25 -6.99 -23.06
N ASN A 452 -3.27 -7.42 -21.79
CA ASN A 452 -2.15 -7.48 -20.84
C ASN A 452 -1.57 -6.13 -20.41
N GLU A 453 -2.14 -5.01 -20.83
CA GLU A 453 -1.75 -3.70 -20.32
C GLU A 453 -2.25 -3.50 -18.88
N GLU A 454 -1.40 -2.96 -18.01
CA GLU A 454 -1.77 -2.57 -16.65
C GLU A 454 -2.78 -1.42 -16.69
N LEU A 455 -3.87 -1.57 -15.94
CA LEU A 455 -4.86 -0.54 -15.71
C LEU A 455 -4.34 0.43 -14.64
N ASN A 456 -4.53 1.72 -14.87
CA ASN A 456 -4.10 2.76 -13.95
C ASN A 456 -4.97 4.02 -14.10
N PHE A 457 -5.17 4.73 -12.99
CA PHE A 457 -5.85 6.04 -12.97
C PHE A 457 -5.00 7.06 -12.21
N ASP A 458 -5.34 8.33 -12.34
CA ASP A 458 -4.68 9.40 -11.60
C ASP A 458 -5.29 9.50 -10.20
N TYR A 459 -4.48 9.39 -9.16
CA TYR A 459 -4.93 9.49 -7.76
C TYR A 459 -5.12 10.94 -7.35
N MET A 460 -4.35 11.86 -7.94
CA MET A 460 -4.40 13.29 -7.67
C MET A 460 -5.50 13.96 -8.51
N GLY A 461 -5.87 13.36 -9.63
CA GLY A 461 -7.00 13.77 -10.46
C GLY A 461 -8.38 13.36 -9.90
N GLY A 462 -8.42 12.95 -8.63
CA GLY A 462 -9.63 12.60 -7.88
C GLY A 462 -10.51 13.80 -7.53
N ASN A 463 -10.02 15.04 -7.67
CA ASN A 463 -10.88 16.22 -7.63
C ASN A 463 -11.90 16.13 -8.76
N LEU A 464 -13.15 15.89 -8.37
CA LEU A 464 -14.25 15.70 -9.32
C LEU A 464 -14.66 17.03 -9.98
N ILE A 465 -14.14 18.15 -9.47
CA ILE A 465 -14.21 19.49 -10.05
C ILE A 465 -12.89 19.79 -10.78
N GLU A 466 -12.91 19.86 -12.11
CA GLU A 466 -11.86 20.58 -12.84
C GLU A 466 -12.16 22.07 -12.75
N GLU A 467 -11.26 22.86 -12.14
CA GLU A 467 -11.27 24.31 -12.33
C GLU A 467 -11.25 24.57 -13.84
N SER A 468 -12.36 25.14 -14.35
CA SER A 468 -12.43 25.58 -15.73
C SER A 468 -11.27 26.55 -15.98
N SER A 469 -10.26 26.10 -16.73
CA SER A 469 -9.28 27.02 -17.29
C SER A 469 -10.05 28.07 -18.09
N PRO A 470 -9.83 29.38 -17.86
CA PRO A 470 -10.55 30.40 -18.61
C PRO A 470 -10.24 30.20 -20.09
N LEU A 471 -11.29 29.92 -20.86
CA LEU A 471 -11.25 29.95 -22.31
C LEU A 471 -10.56 31.25 -22.73
N ASN A 472 -9.44 31.11 -23.45
CA ASN A 472 -8.82 32.20 -24.17
C ASN A 472 -9.92 32.92 -24.95
N GLN A 473 -10.16 34.19 -24.59
CA GLN A 473 -10.93 35.12 -25.38
C GLN A 473 -10.21 35.30 -26.71
N VAL A 474 -10.56 34.47 -27.70
CA VAL A 474 -10.34 34.81 -29.09
C VAL A 474 -11.44 35.81 -29.43
N GLN A 475 -11.03 37.08 -29.51
CA GLN A 475 -11.82 38.14 -30.12
C GLN A 475 -12.06 37.78 -31.59
N ASP A 476 -13.20 37.17 -31.89
CA ASP A 476 -13.76 37.26 -33.24
C ASP A 476 -14.71 38.45 -33.30
N SER A 477 -14.21 39.44 -34.02
CA SER A 477 -14.93 40.63 -34.45
C SER A 477 -15.85 40.27 -35.61
N ASN A 478 -16.98 40.97 -35.66
CA ASN A 478 -17.91 41.10 -36.80
C ASN A 478 -18.83 39.91 -37.11
N VAL A 479 -20.01 39.89 -36.45
CA VAL A 479 -21.28 39.69 -37.15
C VAL A 479 -22.34 40.61 -36.53
N GLN A 480 -22.75 41.64 -37.28
CA GLN A 480 -23.91 42.47 -36.95
C GLN A 480 -25.20 41.66 -37.12
N TYR A 481 -26.05 41.63 -36.10
CA TYR A 481 -27.44 41.20 -36.20
C TYR A 481 -28.34 42.44 -36.07
N GLN A 482 -29.14 42.73 -37.09
CA GLN A 482 -30.23 43.70 -37.02
C GLN A 482 -31.47 43.06 -36.35
N PRO A 483 -32.25 43.80 -35.55
CA PRO A 483 -33.45 43.25 -34.90
C PRO A 483 -34.66 43.36 -35.83
N GLU A 484 -35.29 42.22 -36.15
CA GLU A 484 -36.63 42.19 -36.74
C GLU A 484 -37.69 42.40 -35.65
N THR A 485 -38.52 43.41 -35.90
CA THR A 485 -39.71 43.78 -35.13
C THR A 485 -40.83 42.76 -35.33
N ALA A 486 -41.34 42.20 -34.23
CA ALA A 486 -42.61 41.47 -34.23
C ALA A 486 -43.78 42.47 -34.15
N VAL A 487 -44.64 42.44 -35.17
CA VAL A 487 -45.95 43.07 -35.19
C VAL A 487 -46.95 42.11 -34.56
N VAL A 488 -47.72 42.63 -33.62
CA VAL A 488 -48.84 41.97 -32.95
C VAL A 488 -50.07 42.09 -33.84
N ASP A 489 -50.81 40.99 -34.01
CA ASP A 489 -52.25 40.95 -34.28
C ASP A 489 -52.87 39.87 -33.38
#